data_AF-R7HUQ2-F1
#
_entry.id   AF-R7HUQ2-F1
#
_cell.length_a   1.000
_cell.length_b   1.000
_cell.length_c   1.000
_cell.angle_alpha   90.00
_cell.angle_beta   90.00
_cell.angle_gamma   90.00
#
_symmetry.space_group_name_H-M   'P 1'
#
loop_
_entity.id
_entity.type
_entity.pdbx_description
1 polymer ?
#
loop_
_entity_poly.entity_id
_entity_poly.type
_entity_poly.pdbx_seq_one_letter_code
_entity_poly.pdbx_strand_id
1 'polypeptide(L)'
;MSIRLILRFINMIDNKNMDNEYLKKFAQHLKKIRKEKNIKQDDFLDVNGISRSTIAMVETAKTDITLSKLKIIADVLGVNLKELVDFD
;
A
#
# COMPACT_ATOMS: atom_id res chain seq x y z
N MET A 1 -12.30 -26.79 -23.62
CA MET A 1 -12.14 -25.80 -22.54
C MET A 1 -13.23 -24.74 -22.74
N SER A 2 -14.19 -24.62 -21.81
CA SER A 2 -15.37 -23.75 -22.03
C SER A 2 -14.93 -22.29 -22.13
N ILE A 3 -15.46 -21.52 -23.09
CA ILE A 3 -15.16 -20.08 -23.31
C ILE A 3 -15.27 -19.28 -22.00
N ARG A 4 -16.21 -19.65 -21.13
CA ARG A 4 -16.40 -19.06 -19.79
C ARG A 4 -15.17 -19.18 -18.89
N LEU A 5 -14.43 -20.27 -19.00
CA LEU A 5 -13.22 -20.50 -18.21
C LEU A 5 -12.10 -19.55 -18.67
N ILE A 6 -11.94 -19.39 -19.98
CA ILE A 6 -10.94 -18.50 -20.60
C ILE A 6 -11.22 -17.04 -20.22
N LEU A 7 -12.48 -16.59 -20.32
CA LEU A 7 -12.88 -15.24 -19.88
C LEU A 7 -12.59 -15.00 -18.39
N ARG A 8 -12.83 -16.01 -17.54
CA ARG A 8 -12.51 -15.92 -16.10
C ARG A 8 -11.02 -15.76 -15.86
N PHE A 9 -10.18 -16.48 -16.60
CA PHE A 9 -8.73 -16.36 -16.51
C PHE A 9 -8.23 -15.00 -16.98
N ILE A 10 -8.74 -14.48 -18.10
CA ILE A 10 -8.38 -13.16 -18.63
C ILE A 10 -8.71 -12.07 -17.58
N ASN A 11 -9.95 -12.04 -17.07
CA ASN A 11 -10.32 -11.08 -16.03
C ASN A 11 -9.46 -11.19 -14.76
N MET A 12 -9.04 -12.40 -14.34
CA MET A 12 -8.15 -12.57 -13.18
C MET A 12 -6.73 -12.04 -13.44
N ILE A 13 -6.20 -12.24 -14.66
CA ILE A 13 -4.89 -11.73 -15.07
C ILE A 13 -4.93 -10.21 -15.11
N ASP A 14 -5.98 -9.63 -15.70
CA ASP A 14 -6.16 -8.19 -15.81
C ASP A 14 -6.35 -7.55 -14.43
N ASN A 15 -7.16 -8.15 -13.54
CA ASN A 15 -7.27 -7.67 -12.15
C ASN A 15 -5.91 -7.70 -11.45
N LYS A 16 -5.18 -8.82 -11.53
CA LYS A 16 -3.88 -8.96 -10.89
C LYS A 16 -2.86 -7.94 -11.40
N ASN A 17 -2.95 -7.54 -12.66
CA ASN A 17 -2.09 -6.51 -13.27
C ASN A 17 -2.53 -5.09 -12.86
N MET A 18 -3.83 -4.82 -12.81
CA MET A 18 -4.40 -3.52 -12.44
C MET A 18 -4.22 -3.22 -10.94
N ASP A 19 -4.41 -4.22 -10.08
CA ASP A 19 -4.10 -4.17 -8.65
C ASP A 19 -2.62 -3.80 -8.44
N ASN A 20 -1.72 -4.31 -9.30
CA ASN A 20 -0.29 -4.03 -9.22
C ASN A 20 0.07 -2.55 -9.50
N GLU A 21 -0.62 -1.92 -10.46
CA GLU A 21 -0.36 -0.51 -10.79
C GLU A 21 -0.91 0.43 -9.73
N TYR A 22 -2.13 0.21 -9.26
CA TYR A 22 -2.74 1.01 -8.20
C TYR A 22 -1.93 0.95 -6.90
N LEU A 23 -1.50 -0.26 -6.50
CA LEU A 23 -0.63 -0.44 -5.33
C LEU A 23 0.73 0.24 -5.49
N LYS A 24 1.29 0.27 -6.70
CA LYS A 24 2.53 1.00 -6.98
C LYS A 24 2.36 2.51 -6.80
N LYS A 25 1.27 3.09 -7.30
CA LYS A 25 0.97 4.52 -7.13
C LYS A 25 0.84 4.86 -5.64
N PHE A 26 0.03 4.09 -4.91
CA PHE A 26 -0.09 4.23 -3.47
C PHE A 26 1.26 4.11 -2.75
N ALA A 27 2.05 3.08 -3.08
CA ALA A 27 3.36 2.85 -2.47
C ALA A 27 4.33 4.02 -2.68
N GLN A 28 4.35 4.59 -3.89
CA GLN A 28 5.14 5.76 -4.21
C GLN A 28 4.69 7.01 -3.44
N HIS A 29 3.38 7.23 -3.36
CA HIS A 29 2.78 8.33 -2.62
C HIS A 29 3.06 8.26 -1.12
N LEU A 30 2.83 7.10 -0.51
CA LEU A 30 3.14 6.85 0.89
C LEU A 30 4.62 7.14 1.21
N LYS A 31 5.52 6.64 0.36
CA LYS A 31 6.96 6.86 0.50
C LYS A 31 7.34 8.32 0.35
N LYS A 32 6.65 9.07 -0.51
CA LYS A 32 6.84 10.51 -0.69
C LYS A 32 6.44 11.26 0.58
N ILE A 33 5.22 11.07 1.09
CA ILE A 33 4.74 11.68 2.33
C ILE A 33 5.70 11.39 3.48
N ARG A 34 6.12 10.13 3.65
CA ARG A 34 7.06 9.75 4.71
C ARG A 34 8.36 10.54 4.64
N LYS A 35 8.94 10.67 3.43
CA LYS A 35 10.18 11.43 3.21
C LYS A 35 9.99 12.92 3.47
N GLU A 36 8.87 13.50 3.06
CA GLU A 36 8.55 14.91 3.31
C GLU A 36 8.44 15.22 4.81
N LYS A 37 7.92 14.26 5.58
CA LYS A 37 7.86 14.34 7.06
C LYS A 37 9.19 14.01 7.75
N ASN A 38 10.26 13.69 6.99
CA ASN A 38 11.57 13.28 7.51
C ASN A 38 11.53 12.03 8.42
N ILE A 39 10.55 11.15 8.22
CA ILE A 39 10.37 9.93 9.00
C ILE A 39 11.13 8.77 8.33
N LYS A 40 11.87 7.99 9.09
CA LYS A 40 12.57 6.77 8.63
C LYS A 40 11.61 5.58 8.72
N GLN A 41 11.90 4.53 7.94
CA GLN A 41 11.14 3.27 8.06
C GLN A 41 11.31 2.64 9.45
N ASP A 42 12.44 2.91 10.10
CA ASP A 42 12.77 2.39 11.43
C ASP A 42 11.96 3.07 12.53
N ASP A 43 11.45 4.28 12.29
CA ASP A 43 10.59 4.99 13.25
C ASP A 43 9.22 4.30 13.43
N PHE A 44 8.90 3.32 12.57
CA PHE A 44 7.73 2.46 12.72
C PHE A 44 8.00 1.20 13.56
N LEU A 45 9.24 0.93 13.99
CA LEU A 45 9.57 -0.26 14.80
C LEU A 45 8.93 -0.24 16.18
N ASP A 46 8.83 0.93 16.79
CA ASP A 46 8.29 1.11 18.14
C ASP A 46 6.77 1.29 18.16
N VAL A 47 6.12 1.17 17.01
CA VAL A 47 4.69 1.41 16.84
C VAL A 47 3.93 0.08 16.91
N ASN A 48 3.11 -0.07 17.95
CA ASN A 48 2.35 -1.28 18.18
C ASN A 48 1.46 -1.63 16.97
N GLY A 49 1.66 -2.82 16.38
CA GLY A 49 0.84 -3.35 15.28
C GLY A 49 1.42 -3.20 13.87
N ILE A 50 2.57 -2.53 13.70
CA ILE A 50 3.31 -2.46 12.43
C ILE A 50 4.78 -2.76 12.66
N SER A 51 5.39 -3.47 11.70
CA SER A 51 6.83 -3.67 11.68
C SER A 51 7.46 -2.82 10.56
N ARG A 52 8.74 -2.47 10.71
CA ARG A 52 9.57 -1.91 9.63
C ARG A 52 9.44 -2.70 8.32
N SER A 53 9.44 -4.03 8.41
CA SER A 53 9.30 -4.91 7.25
C SER A 53 7.96 -4.71 6.54
N THR A 54 6.88 -4.56 7.31
CA THR A 54 5.55 -4.23 6.77
C THR A 54 5.60 -2.91 5.98
N ILE A 55 6.20 -1.85 6.54
CA ILE A 55 6.34 -0.57 5.83
C ILE A 55 7.15 -0.74 4.55
N ALA A 56 8.28 -1.45 4.59
CA ALA A 56 9.10 -1.67 3.41
C ALA A 56 8.36 -2.47 2.32
N MET A 57 7.56 -3.47 2.69
CA MET A 57 6.75 -4.24 1.74
C MET A 57 5.64 -3.39 1.11
N VAL A 58 4.98 -2.54 1.90
CA VAL A 58 3.93 -1.63 1.41
C VAL A 58 4.53 -0.56 0.48
N GLU A 59 5.65 0.06 0.85
CA GLU A 59 6.37 1.04 0.01
C GLU A 59 6.99 0.45 -1.27
N THR A 60 7.00 -0.88 -1.39
CA THR A 60 7.45 -1.59 -2.60
C THR A 60 6.32 -2.31 -3.32
N ALA A 61 5.06 -2.06 -2.93
CA ALA A 61 3.86 -2.70 -3.48
C ALA A 61 3.92 -4.24 -3.48
N LYS A 62 4.65 -4.83 -2.51
CA LYS A 62 4.76 -6.28 -2.35
C LYS A 62 3.60 -6.88 -1.57
N THR A 63 2.85 -6.07 -0.84
CA THR A 63 1.72 -6.51 -0.02
C THR A 63 0.69 -5.39 0.11
N ASP A 64 -0.57 -5.79 0.20
CA ASP A 64 -1.66 -4.90 0.60
C ASP A 64 -1.57 -4.56 2.08
N ILE A 65 -2.20 -3.45 2.44
CA ILE A 65 -2.31 -3.02 3.83
C ILE A 65 -3.76 -2.98 4.27
N THR A 66 -4.03 -3.45 5.49
CA THR A 66 -5.37 -3.36 6.07
C THR A 66 -5.65 -1.92 6.53
N LEU A 67 -6.94 -1.54 6.55
CA LEU A 67 -7.37 -0.21 6.98
C LEU A 67 -6.87 0.16 8.39
N SER A 68 -6.89 -0.79 9.33
CA SER A 68 -6.38 -0.58 10.70
C SER A 68 -4.90 -0.21 10.72
N LYS A 69 -4.08 -0.86 9.89
CA LYS A 69 -2.66 -0.53 9.76
C LYS A 69 -2.46 0.79 9.04
N LEU A 70 -3.27 1.10 8.03
CA LEU A 70 -3.22 2.37 7.34
C LEU A 70 -3.49 3.55 8.29
N LYS A 71 -4.43 3.37 9.24
CA LYS A 71 -4.69 4.36 10.30
C LYS A 71 -3.47 4.57 11.20
N ILE A 72 -2.81 3.49 11.63
CA ILE A 72 -1.58 3.56 12.41
C ILE A 72 -0.50 4.33 11.64
N ILE A 73 -0.33 4.07 10.35
CA ILE A 73 0.62 4.80 9.51
C ILE A 73 0.28 6.29 9.44
N ALA A 74 -0.99 6.64 9.24
CA ALA A 74 -1.44 8.03 9.20
C ALA A 74 -1.12 8.76 10.51
N ASP A 75 -1.32 8.08 11.65
CA ASP A 75 -1.03 8.62 12.98
C ASP A 75 0.48 8.86 13.18
N VAL A 76 1.32 7.90 12.76
CA VAL A 76 2.79 8.05 12.81
C VAL A 76 3.28 9.18 11.90
N LEU A 77 2.71 9.30 10.71
CA LEU A 77 3.05 10.35 9.74
C LEU A 77 2.46 11.73 10.10
N GLY A 78 1.54 11.77 11.08
CA GLY A 78 0.83 12.99 11.47
C GLY A 78 0.00 13.57 10.34
N VAL A 79 -0.67 12.72 9.56
CA VAL A 79 -1.53 13.10 8.42
C VAL A 79 -2.93 12.53 8.58
N ASN A 80 -3.91 13.11 7.89
CA ASN A 80 -5.22 12.49 7.82
C ASN A 80 -5.18 11.26 6.91
N LEU A 81 -5.99 10.25 7.21
CA LEU A 81 -6.11 9.04 6.38
C LEU A 81 -6.42 9.35 4.91
N LYS A 82 -7.23 10.40 4.66
CA LYS A 82 -7.55 10.86 3.30
C LYS A 82 -6.30 11.23 2.50
N GLU A 83 -5.30 11.83 3.14
CA GLU A 83 -4.06 12.25 2.47
C GLU A 83 -3.24 11.05 2.02
N LEU A 84 -3.37 9.90 2.70
CA LEU A 84 -2.71 8.66 2.26
C LEU A 84 -3.39 8.04 1.04
N VAL A 85 -4.70 8.24 0.87
CA VAL A 85 -5.48 7.65 -0.23
C VAL A 85 -5.73 8.59 -1.41
N ASP A 86 -5.36 9.86 -1.27
CA ASP A 86 -5.44 10.89 -2.30
C ASP A 86 -4.17 10.86 -3.16
N PHE A 87 -4.12 9.90 -4.11
CA PHE A 87 -2.94 9.62 -4.94
C PHE A 87 -3.24 9.27 -6.41
N ASP A 88 -4.49 9.44 -6.84
CA ASP A 88 -4.91 9.22 -8.24
C ASP A 88 -4.66 10.45 -9.13
#